data_AF-A0A7V3WHQ3-F1
#
_entry.id   AF-A0A7V3WHQ3-F1
#
_cell.length_a   1.000
_cell.length_b   1.000
_cell.length_c   1.000
_cell.angle_alpha   90.00
_cell.angle_beta   90.00
_cell.angle_gamma   90.00
#
_symmetry.space_group_name_H-M   'P 1'
#
loop_
_entity.id
_entity.type
_entity.pdbx_description
1 polymer ?
#
loop_
_entity_poly.entity_id
_entity_poly.type
_entity_poly.pdbx_seq_one_letter_code
_entity_poly.pdbx_strand_id
1 'polypeptide(L)' 'MGKMKGAEILIECLKKEGVKHIFGYPGGVILDIFDLLY' A
#
# COMPACT_ATOMS: atom_id res chain seq x y z
N MET A 1 -7.83 16.18 -10.40
CA MET A 1 -7.19 14.99 -9.80
C MET A 1 -8.19 13.86 -9.78
N GLY A 2 -7.83 12.67 -10.29
CA GLY A 2 -8.66 11.47 -10.14
C GLY A 2 -8.69 10.99 -8.68
N LYS A 3 -9.72 10.23 -8.31
CA LYS A 3 -9.87 9.66 -6.96
C LYS A 3 -8.86 8.53 -6.77
N MET A 4 -8.01 8.63 -5.74
CA MET A 4 -7.07 7.56 -5.36
C MET A 4 -7.82 6.40 -4.69
N LYS A 5 -7.38 5.17 -4.95
CA LYS A 5 -7.81 3.95 -4.24
C LYS A 5 -7.23 3.94 -2.81
N GLY A 6 -7.88 3.19 -1.91
CA GLY A 6 -7.43 3.08 -0.52
C GLY A 6 -6.01 2.53 -0.37
N ALA A 7 -5.64 1.54 -1.19
CA ALA A 7 -4.29 0.97 -1.20
C ALA A 7 -3.22 2.01 -1.60
N GLU A 8 -3.50 2.84 -2.62
CA GLU A 8 -2.60 3.92 -3.04
C GLU A 8 -2.42 4.96 -1.93
N ILE A 9 -3.51 5.34 -1.25
CA ILE A 9 -3.46 6.26 -0.11
C ILE A 9 -2.57 5.70 1.01
N LEU A 10 -2.73 4.42 1.36
CA LEU A 10 -1.92 3.76 2.38
C LEU A 10 -0.43 3.78 2.02
N ILE A 11 -0.08 3.38 0.79
CA ILE A 11 1.31 3.36 0.34
C ILE A 11 1.94 4.76 0.35
N GLU A 12 1.22 5.77 -0.12
CA GLU A 12 1.72 7.16 -0.09
C GLU A 12 1.93 7.68 1.33
N CYS A 13 1.07 7.31 2.29
CA CYS A 13 1.29 7.63 3.70
C CYS A 13 2.55 6.95 4.24
N LEU A 14 2.74 5.65 3.98
CA LEU A 14 3.91 4.91 4.47
C LEU A 14 5.22 5.48 3.90
N LYS A 15 5.22 5.90 2.63
CA LYS A 15 6.37 6.59 2.02
C LYS A 15 6.67 7.92 2.71
N LYS A 16 5.65 8.75 3.00
CA LYS A 16 5.81 10.04 3.69
C LYS A 16 6.39 9.89 5.10
N GLU A 17 6.01 8.84 5.80
CA GLU A 17 6.54 8.48 7.11
C GLU A 17 7.93 7.82 7.05
N GLY A 18 8.49 7.61 5.84
CA GLY A 18 9.83 7.04 5.66
C GLY A 18 9.93 5.56 6.02
N VAL A 19 8.82 4.81 5.95
CA VAL A 19 8.80 3.36 6.22
C VAL A 19 9.62 2.63 5.14
N LYS A 20 10.60 1.84 5.57
CA LYS A 20 11.52 1.11 4.67
C LYS A 20 11.22 -0.37 4.51
N HIS A 21 10.59 -0.97 5.52
CA HIS A 21 10.33 -2.40 5.56
C HIS A 21 8.90 -2.64 6.01
N ILE A 22 8.18 -3.48 5.27
CA ILE A 22 6.81 -3.90 5.55
C ILE A 22 6.80 -5.42 5.52
N PHE A 23 6.26 -6.03 6.57
CA PHE A 23 5.99 -7.45 6.62
C PHE A 23 4.49 -7.63 6.43
N GLY A 24 4.12 -8.47 5.46
CA GLY A 24 2.72 -8.74 5.16
C GLY A 24 2.45 -10.25 5.15
N TYR A 25 1.25 -10.62 5.58
CA TYR A 25 0.74 -11.99 5.45
C TYR A 25 -0.31 -12.02 4.34
N PRO A 26 -0.06 -12.72 3.21
CA PRO A 26 -0.87 -12.60 2.00
C PRO A 26 -2.32 -13.08 2.20
N GLY A 27 -3.23 -12.53 1.38
CA GLY A 27 -4.63 -12.93 1.36
C GLY A 27 -5.46 -12.08 0.39
N GLY A 28 -6.63 -12.57 -0.02
CA GLY A 28 -7.46 -11.93 -1.05
C GLY A 28 -7.84 -10.47 -0.74
N VAL A 29 -8.09 -10.15 0.53
CA VAL A 29 -8.51 -8.82 0.99
C VAL A 29 -7.43 -7.75 0.79
N ILE A 30 -6.16 -8.15 0.78
CA ILE A 30 -5.02 -7.21 0.77
C ILE A 30 -4.22 -7.28 -0.54
N LEU A 31 -4.71 -8.00 -1.56
CA LEU A 31 -4.01 -8.13 -2.86
C LEU A 31 -3.69 -6.77 -3.45
N ASP A 32 -4.63 -5.83 -3.45
CA ASP A 32 -4.44 -4.46 -3.94
C ASP A 32 -3.27 -3.71 -3.28
N ILE A 33 -2.90 -4.06 -2.03
CA ILE A 33 -1.76 -3.47 -1.33
C ILE A 33 -0.46 -4.13 -1.81
N PHE A 34 -0.45 -5.46 -1.94
CA PHE A 34 0.72 -6.20 -2.40
C PHE A 34 1.06 -5.86 -3.85
N ASP A 35 0.06 -5.67 -4.71
CA ASP A 35 0.25 -5.24 -6.10
C ASP A 35 0.97 -3.89 -6.23
N LEU A 36 0.92 -3.04 -5.20
CA LEU A 36 1.61 -1.74 -5.15
C LEU A 36 2.99 -1.81 -4.47
N LEU A 37 3.33 -2.93 -3.83
CA LEU A 37 4.62 -3.14 -3.17
C LEU A 37 5.66 -3.83 -4.06
N TYR A 38 5.23 -4.41 -5.19
CA TYR A 38 6.09 -4.96 -6.24
C TYR A 38 6.34 -3.92 -7.35
#